data_AF-A0A392NEZ1-F1
#
_entry.id   AF-A0A392NEZ1-F1
#
_cell.length_a   1.000
_cell.length_b   1.000
_cell.length_c   1.000
_cell.angle_alpha   90.00
_cell.angle_beta   90.00
_cell.angle_gamma   90.00
#
_symmetry.space_group_name_H-M   'P 1'
#
loop_
_entity.id
_entity.type
_entity.pdbx_description
1 polymer ?
#
loop_
_entity_poly.entity_id
_entity_poly.type
_entity_poly.pdbx_seq_one_letter_code
_entity_poly.pdbx_strand_id
1 'polypeptide(L)'
;AMIKRRAMSEVMLPKMFYDDFGDEVSRIAILFDSRENQFEVLVDKINENVYFTRGWTARDFYDIRVGAWLLLMYTGMGQFGLIVQD
;
A
#
# COMPACT_ATOMS: atom_id res chain seq x y z
N ALA A 1 -6.23 -27.87 0.00
CA ALA A 1 -5.72 -26.78 -0.85
C ALA A 1 -6.88 -25.85 -1.16
N MET A 2 -6.89 -24.65 -0.59
CA MET A 2 -7.94 -23.66 -0.86
C MET A 2 -7.32 -22.59 -1.76
N ILE A 3 -7.53 -22.71 -3.08
CA ILE A 3 -7.29 -21.61 -4.00
C ILE A 3 -8.45 -20.63 -3.76
N LYS A 4 -8.25 -19.66 -2.86
CA LYS A 4 -9.15 -18.50 -2.81
C LYS A 4 -8.74 -17.57 -3.96
N ARG A 5 -9.40 -17.76 -5.10
CA ARG A 5 -9.53 -16.68 -6.09
C ARG A 5 -10.22 -15.51 -5.38
N ARG A 6 -9.52 -14.39 -5.22
CA ARG A 6 -10.15 -13.09 -4.94
C ARG A 6 -9.31 -12.00 -5.61
N ALA A 7 -9.63 -11.67 -6.86
CA ALA A 7 -9.19 -10.41 -7.42
C ALA A 7 -10.02 -9.31 -6.75
N MET A 8 -9.51 -8.67 -5.71
CA MET A 8 -10.06 -7.40 -5.19
C MET A 8 -8.89 -6.50 -4.79
N SER A 9 -8.54 -5.59 -5.71
CA SER A 9 -7.72 -4.39 -5.50
C SER A 9 -6.49 -4.54 -4.59
N GLU A 10 -5.65 -5.55 -4.80
CA GLU A 10 -4.32 -5.59 -4.16
C GLU A 10 -3.33 -4.86 -5.08
N VAL A 11 -2.31 -4.22 -4.51
CA VAL A 11 -1.19 -3.66 -5.28
C VAL A 11 0.13 -4.20 -4.75
N MET A 12 0.94 -4.74 -5.66
CA MET A 12 2.27 -5.23 -5.34
C MET A 12 3.20 -4.04 -5.15
N LEU A 13 3.97 -4.06 -4.06
CA LEU A 13 4.98 -3.06 -3.78
C LEU A 13 6.32 -3.45 -4.40
N PRO A 14 7.18 -2.46 -4.73
CA PRO A 14 8.57 -2.73 -5.06
C PRO A 14 9.23 -3.54 -3.93
N LYS A 15 10.07 -4.52 -4.29
CA LYS A 15 10.77 -5.36 -3.30
C LYS A 15 11.53 -4.53 -2.25
N MET A 16 12.15 -3.43 -2.69
CA MET A 16 12.87 -2.50 -1.82
C MET A 16 12.01 -1.94 -0.68
N PHE A 17 10.68 -1.84 -0.84
CA PHE A 17 9.81 -1.36 0.23
C PHE A 17 9.94 -2.21 1.49
N TYR A 18 9.95 -3.53 1.35
CA TYR A 18 10.07 -4.42 2.50
C TYR A 18 11.49 -4.46 3.06
N ASP A 19 12.49 -4.36 2.19
CA ASP A 19 13.90 -4.32 2.60
C ASP A 19 14.20 -3.04 3.41
N ASP A 20 13.60 -1.90 3.03
CA ASP A 20 13.82 -0.60 3.68
C ASP A 20 12.94 -0.41 4.93
N PHE A 21 11.69 -0.91 4.92
CA PHE A 21 10.69 -0.56 5.94
C PHE A 21 10.09 -1.77 6.69
N GLY A 22 10.46 -3.00 6.36
CA GLY A 22 9.81 -4.21 6.88
C GLY A 22 9.89 -4.40 8.39
N ASP A 23 10.93 -3.86 9.04
CA ASP A 23 11.10 -3.91 10.50
C ASP A 23 10.13 -2.96 11.23
N GLU A 24 9.71 -1.87 10.58
CA GLU A 24 8.78 -0.89 11.14
C GLU A 24 7.34 -1.17 10.70
N VAL A 25 7.15 -1.62 9.46
CA VAL A 25 5.86 -1.93 8.82
C VAL A 25 5.64 -3.44 8.81
N SER A 26 5.45 -4.02 9.99
CA SER A 26 5.29 -5.48 10.11
C SER A 26 3.93 -6.00 9.64
N ARG A 27 2.89 -5.16 9.65
CA ARG A 27 1.52 -5.60 9.30
C ARG A 27 0.59 -4.49 8.79
N ILE A 28 0.77 -3.26 9.25
CA ILE A 28 -0.11 -2.13 8.95
C ILE A 28 0.74 -0.93 8.57
N ALA A 29 0.41 -0.31 7.44
CA ALA A 29 0.93 0.99 7.03
C ALA A 29 -0.20 2.03 7.13
N ILE A 30 0.15 3.25 7.53
CA ILE A 30 -0.76 4.39 7.51
C ILE A 30 -0.37 5.29 6.36
N LEU A 31 -1.27 5.50 5.41
CA LEU A 31 -1.07 6.40 4.29
C LEU A 31 -1.91 7.66 4.51
N PHE A 32 -1.34 8.84 4.32
CA PHE A 32 -2.08 10.10 4.43
C PHE A 32 -1.73 11.06 3.29
N ASP A 33 -2.71 11.78 2.75
CA ASP A 33 -2.48 12.80 1.73
C ASP A 33 -2.36 14.21 2.35
N SER A 34 -2.16 15.23 1.51
CA SER A 34 -2.10 16.63 1.94
C SER A 34 -3.45 17.22 2.35
N ARG A 35 -4.54 16.48 2.18
CA ARG A 35 -5.90 16.86 2.58
C ARG A 35 -6.36 16.12 3.84
N GLU A 36 -5.42 15.47 4.55
CA GLU A 36 -5.67 14.71 5.77
C GLU A 36 -6.57 13.48 5.57
N ASN A 37 -6.74 13.02 4.33
CA ASN A 37 -7.35 11.71 4.08
C ASN A 37 -6.39 10.63 4.55
N GLN A 38 -6.86 9.71 5.40
CA GLN A 38 -6.05 8.64 5.96
C GLN A 38 -6.55 7.26 5.53
N PHE A 39 -5.62 6.38 5.17
CA PHE A 39 -5.88 5.00 4.80
C PHE A 39 -5.00 4.08 5.66
N GLU A 40 -5.64 3.24 6.48
CA GLU A 40 -4.98 2.16 7.19
C GLU A 40 -4.97 0.92 6.29
N VAL A 41 -3.77 0.44 5.92
CA VAL A 41 -3.59 -0.58 4.89
C VAL A 41 -2.79 -1.75 5.43
N LEU A 42 -3.27 -2.96 5.21
CA LEU A 42 -2.52 -4.17 5.52
C LEU A 42 -1.36 -4.35 4.54
N VAL A 43 -0.21 -4.72 5.10
CA VAL A 43 1.00 -5.10 4.36
C VAL A 43 1.21 -6.59 4.53
N ASP A 44 0.92 -7.35 3.46
CA ASP A 44 1.04 -8.81 3.47
C ASP A 44 2.20 -9.27 2.59
N LYS A 45 2.96 -10.25 3.10
CA LYS A 45 3.99 -10.97 2.33
C LYS A 45 3.44 -12.29 1.81
N ILE A 46 3.37 -12.45 0.49
CA ILE A 46 2.83 -13.64 -0.19
C ILE A 46 3.86 -14.11 -1.22
N ASN A 47 4.41 -15.31 -1.04
CA ASN A 47 5.44 -15.88 -1.93
C ASN A 47 6.60 -14.91 -2.20
N GLU A 48 7.18 -14.36 -1.13
CA GLU A 48 8.29 -13.38 -1.16
C GLU A 48 7.97 -11.98 -1.67
N ASN A 49 6.82 -11.77 -2.32
CA ASN A 49 6.36 -10.46 -2.74
C ASN A 49 5.56 -9.78 -1.62
N VAL A 50 5.56 -8.45 -1.62
CA VAL A 50 4.85 -7.65 -0.63
C VAL A 50 3.74 -6.86 -1.29
N TYR A 51 2.59 -6.81 -0.64
CA TYR A 51 1.38 -6.22 -1.18
C TYR A 51 0.73 -5.30 -0.16
N PHE A 52 0.17 -4.20 -0.64
CA PHE A 52 -0.97 -3.57 0.02
C PHE A 52 -2.23 -4.35 -0.32
N THR A 53 -2.94 -4.81 0.71
CA THR A 53 -4.13 -5.66 0.57
C THR A 53 -5.37 -4.97 1.13
N ARG A 54 -5.90 -5.45 2.26
CA ARG A 54 -7.11 -4.88 2.89
C ARG A 54 -6.82 -3.44 3.31
N GLY A 55 -7.79 -2.57 3.09
CA GLY A 55 -7.63 -1.14 3.39
C GLY A 55 -7.00 -0.33 2.27
N TRP A 56 -6.51 -0.96 1.19
CA TRP A 56 -6.07 -0.28 -0.04
C TRP A 56 -7.27 0.32 -0.83
N THR A 57 -8.02 1.21 -0.19
CA THR A 57 -9.20 1.88 -0.75
C THR A 57 -8.86 3.21 -1.39
N ALA A 58 -7.63 3.71 -1.21
CA ALA A 58 -7.11 4.90 -1.89
C ALA A 58 -7.24 4.78 -3.41
N ARG A 59 -7.09 3.57 -3.96
CA ARG A 59 -7.32 3.29 -5.37
C ARG A 59 -8.71 3.71 -5.84
N ASP A 60 -9.75 3.30 -5.13
CA ASP A 60 -11.13 3.57 -5.51
C ASP A 60 -11.51 5.03 -5.16
N PHE A 61 -10.99 5.54 -4.04
CA PHE A 61 -11.26 6.90 -3.58
C PHE A 61 -10.74 7.98 -4.55
N TYR A 62 -9.54 7.78 -5.11
CA TYR A 62 -8.94 8.70 -6.08
C TYR A 62 -9.16 8.31 -7.54
N ASP A 63 -9.92 7.24 -7.83
CA ASP A 63 -10.08 6.68 -9.19
C ASP A 63 -8.72 6.42 -9.87
N ILE A 64 -7.79 5.78 -9.14
CA ILE A 64 -6.43 5.49 -9.64
C ILE A 64 -6.50 4.45 -10.74
N ARG A 65 -6.05 4.84 -11.94
CA ARG A 65 -6.06 4.00 -13.15
C ARG A 65 -4.66 3.54 -13.53
N VAL A 66 -4.61 2.60 -14.48
CA VAL A 66 -3.34 2.18 -15.08
C VAL A 66 -2.74 3.36 -15.83
N GLY A 67 -1.49 3.70 -15.54
CA GLY A 67 -0.81 4.88 -16.06
C GLY A 67 -0.42 5.86 -14.96
N ALA A 68 -1.20 5.90 -13.87
CA ALA A 68 -0.89 6.69 -12.70
C ALA A 68 0.36 6.19 -11.97
N TRP A 69 0.99 7.10 -11.24
CA TRP A 69 2.10 6.86 -10.34
C TRP A 69 1.78 7.37 -8.93
N LEU A 70 2.36 6.68 -7.95
CA LEU A 70 2.20 6.95 -6.53
C LEU A 70 3.56 7.25 -5.93
N LEU A 71 3.64 8.32 -5.14
CA LEU A 71 4.79 8.58 -4.27
C LEU A 71 4.40 8.28 -2.83
N LEU A 72 5.20 7.47 -2.16
CA LEU A 72 5.14 7.22 -0.72
C LEU A 72 6.34 7.88 -0.05
N MET A 73 6.09 8.84 0.83
CA MET A 73 7.12 9.54 1.59
C MET A 73 7.14 9.03 3.01
N TYR A 74 8.21 8.32 3.39
CA TYR A 74 8.29 7.75 4.73
C TYR A 74 8.44 8.82 5.81
N THR A 75 7.60 8.77 6.85
CA THR A 75 7.62 9.72 7.97
C THR A 75 7.92 9.09 9.33
N GLY A 76 8.25 7.79 9.36
CA GLY A 76 8.53 7.05 10.59
C GLY A 76 7.33 6.25 11.09
N MET A 77 7.59 5.22 11.92
CA MET A 77 6.56 4.42 12.60
C MET A 77 5.52 3.82 11.64
N GLY A 78 5.98 3.41 10.45
CA GLY A 78 5.12 2.84 9.41
C GLY A 78 4.10 3.80 8.79
N GLN A 79 4.34 5.10 8.91
CA GLN A 79 3.51 6.14 8.29
C GLN A 79 4.15 6.67 7.01
N PHE A 80 3.30 6.95 6.02
CA PHE A 80 3.72 7.44 4.71
C PHE A 80 2.80 8.55 4.21
N GLY A 81 3.40 9.66 3.79
CA GLY A 81 2.72 10.63 2.95
C GLY A 81 2.43 10.02 1.57
N LEU A 82 1.21 10.18 1.06
CA LEU A 82 0.74 9.69 -0.23
C LEU A 82 0.54 10.85 -1.19
N ILE A 83 1.20 10.79 -2.35
CA ILE A 83 0.88 11.63 -3.51
C ILE A 83 0.44 10.72 -4.65
N VAL A 84 -0.73 11.03 -5.22
CA VAL A 84 -1.27 10.38 -6.41
C VAL A 84 -1.07 11.33 -7.59
N GLN A 85 -0.50 10.82 -8.68
CA GLN A 85 -0.39 11.55 -9.92
C GLN A 85 -0.81 10.66 -11.08
N ASP A 86 -1.76 11.14 -11.89
CA ASP A 86 -2.29 10.46 -13.08
C ASP A 86 -1.74 11.10 -14.36
#